data_AF-A0AAU5C776-F1
#
_entry.id   AF-A0AAU5C776-F1
#
_cell.length_a   1.000
_cell.length_b   1.000
_cell.length_c   1.000
_cell.angle_alpha   90.00
_cell.angle_beta   90.00
_cell.angle_gamma   90.00
#
_symmetry.space_group_name_H-M   'P 1'
#
loop_
_entity.id
_entity.type
_entity.pdbx_description
1 polymer ?
#
loop_
_entity_poly.entity_id
_entity_poly.type
_entity_poly.pdbx_seq_one_letter_code
_entity_poly.pdbx_strand_id
1 'polypeptide(L)'
;MSDISRRQFSRGALGAIGLRVVAAAVPAGAGSLLLTGPADAASTAVVPIDFASLVKPTDAITNRVATILRNTNQFAVTTWWNTTKNYDAQTGAYLNFGGTAESIIRPPAAQAFGLATALSLGVYSATQTGVTLANAQAMAVRLIGSLAYRHRVNLGSTGWGSVWQSAHWAAFAGTAGWLLWDKLSTTDREYVRKMVEYEANRFNTWQPAYYRNVDGTYASPGDTQAESVAWNNTVVALAASMMPNHANKTTWMKQVVALSLKANSRPDDVGTGPSSGKTINGFRLGSMTGTNVNQDGTVVNHDRIHPDYMESFAINLSGALTLALSKQDTPYAVRRSYNNMYAALVDHNFPAGTMPYTDPKLVTQTIRTPGGKIYAGTTTNPDDTSDIYYPMGNDWGTGHRMNYATMDVFADSFKEDDLASVKGATWATQHLTKVQKQQERSTDRRTFISSSEFNYNGAEEWVSHHAAWAYLARVVTASGRYKITSASY
;
A
#
# COMPACT_ATOMS: atom_id res chain seq x y z
N MET A 1 -22.02 2.48 -6.42
CA MET A 1 -22.37 3.26 -5.23
C MET A 1 -22.35 2.30 -4.04
N SER A 2 -21.26 2.28 -3.27
CA SER A 2 -21.04 1.36 -2.15
C SER A 2 -21.30 2.08 -0.83
N ASP A 3 -22.40 1.73 -0.17
CA ASP A 3 -22.85 2.30 1.11
C ASP A 3 -22.95 1.23 2.21
N ILE A 4 -22.07 0.22 2.16
CA ILE A 4 -22.13 -0.93 3.07
C ILE A 4 -21.01 -0.90 4.14
N SER A 5 -19.87 -0.25 3.91
CA SER A 5 -18.79 -0.15 4.91
C SER A 5 -18.95 1.01 5.92
N ARG A 6 -19.94 1.90 5.77
CA ARG A 6 -20.15 3.06 6.67
C ARG A 6 -20.77 2.72 8.02
N ARG A 7 -21.27 1.50 8.25
CA ARG A 7 -22.15 1.21 9.40
C ARG A 7 -21.48 0.89 10.73
N GLN A 8 -20.15 0.83 10.82
CA GLN A 8 -19.49 0.45 12.08
C GLN A 8 -18.97 1.60 12.97
N PHE A 9 -19.23 2.87 12.64
CA PHE A 9 -18.77 4.01 13.46
C PHE A 9 -19.87 4.81 14.20
N SER A 10 -21.12 4.34 14.26
CA SER A 10 -22.20 5.12 14.88
C SER A 10 -23.21 4.31 15.68
N ARG A 11 -22.82 3.74 16.82
CA ARG A 11 -23.75 3.40 17.92
C ARG A 11 -23.10 3.56 19.30
N GLY A 12 -23.11 4.79 19.81
CA GLY A 12 -23.02 5.09 21.24
C GLY A 12 -24.37 5.65 21.69
N ALA A 13 -25.04 4.94 22.60
CA ALA A 13 -26.40 5.19 23.03
C ALA A 13 -26.55 6.56 23.74
N LEU A 14 -27.58 7.31 23.33
CA LEU A 14 -28.11 8.48 24.03
C LEU A 14 -28.94 8.00 25.24
N GLY A 15 -28.40 8.16 26.44
CA GLY A 15 -29.16 8.21 27.69
C GLY A 15 -29.31 9.67 28.09
N ALA A 16 -30.53 10.21 27.99
CA ALA A 16 -30.85 11.58 28.35
C ALA A 16 -30.84 11.78 29.86
N ILE A 17 -29.99 12.68 30.36
CA ILE A 17 -30.21 13.39 31.63
C ILE A 17 -29.88 14.85 31.36
N GLY A 18 -30.89 15.70 31.46
CA GLY A 18 -30.79 17.13 31.23
C GLY A 18 -29.99 17.83 32.33
N LEU A 19 -29.09 18.72 31.92
CA LEU A 19 -28.57 19.74 32.81
C LEU A 19 -28.40 21.07 32.07
N ARG A 20 -28.91 22.12 32.71
CA ARG A 20 -29.07 23.48 32.20
C ARG A 20 -27.73 24.12 31.84
N VAL A 21 -27.69 24.78 30.69
CA VAL A 21 -26.64 25.73 30.30
C VAL A 21 -26.80 26.97 31.18
N VAL A 22 -25.77 27.27 31.99
CA VAL A 22 -25.53 28.63 32.51
C VAL A 22 -24.32 29.15 31.76
N ALA A 23 -24.57 30.15 30.90
CA ALA A 23 -23.53 30.91 30.25
C ALA A 23 -22.81 31.78 31.30
N ALA A 24 -21.50 31.59 31.45
CA ALA A 24 -20.64 32.54 32.14
C ALA A 24 -19.61 33.04 31.13
N ALA A 25 -19.77 34.32 30.76
CA ALA A 25 -18.76 35.06 30.02
C ALA A 25 -17.52 35.25 30.91
N VAL A 26 -16.32 35.09 30.33
CA VAL A 26 -15.04 35.44 30.95
C VAL A 26 -14.24 36.27 29.93
N PRO A 27 -13.55 37.34 30.36
CA PRO A 27 -13.25 38.51 29.54
C PRO A 27 -11.99 38.34 28.68
N ALA A 28 -11.94 39.16 27.61
CA ALA A 28 -10.75 39.41 26.82
C ALA A 28 -9.64 40.02 27.68
N GLY A 29 -8.60 39.23 27.96
CA GLY A 29 -7.35 39.68 28.55
C GLY A 29 -6.24 39.58 27.50
N ALA A 30 -5.78 40.74 27.03
CA ALA A 30 -4.60 40.86 26.19
C ALA A 30 -3.36 40.38 26.96
N GLY A 31 -2.82 39.24 26.56
CA GLY A 31 -1.52 38.75 26.98
C GLY A 31 -0.69 38.48 25.72
N SER A 32 0.28 39.35 25.46
CA SER A 32 1.29 39.15 24.42
C SER A 32 2.03 37.83 24.65
N LEU A 33 1.62 36.77 23.97
CA LEU A 33 2.47 35.60 23.80
C LEU A 33 3.49 35.94 22.71
N LEU A 34 4.72 36.11 23.18
CA LEU A 34 5.95 36.21 22.42
C LEU A 34 5.91 35.29 21.19
N LEU A 35 6.03 35.91 20.03
CA LEU A 35 6.49 35.30 18.79
C LEU A 35 7.87 34.69 19.03
N THR A 36 7.93 33.40 19.36
CA THR A 36 9.18 32.63 19.26
C THR A 36 9.48 32.41 17.78
N GLY A 37 10.69 32.75 17.39
CA GLY A 37 11.18 32.90 16.02
C GLY A 37 11.22 31.62 15.15
N PRO A 38 11.85 31.74 13.97
CA PRO A 38 11.77 30.75 12.90
C PRO A 38 12.65 29.53 13.16
N ALA A 39 12.18 28.37 12.70
CA ALA A 39 12.97 27.16 12.44
C ALA A 39 13.85 26.65 13.60
N ASP A 40 13.27 25.82 14.46
CA ASP A 40 14.01 24.59 14.76
C ASP A 40 14.19 23.85 13.42
N ALA A 41 15.46 23.77 13.02
CA ALA A 41 15.93 23.19 11.78
C ALA A 41 15.19 21.88 11.45
N ALA A 42 14.94 21.64 10.15
CA ALA A 42 14.47 20.36 9.63
C ALA A 42 15.05 19.21 10.47
N SER A 43 14.21 18.62 11.32
CA SER A 43 14.72 17.89 12.48
C SER A 43 15.65 16.77 12.02
N THR A 44 16.75 16.56 12.75
CA THR A 44 17.64 15.39 12.63
C THR A 44 16.92 14.04 12.74
N ALA A 45 15.59 14.04 12.91
CA ALA A 45 14.77 12.85 12.83
C ALA A 45 14.85 12.21 11.44
N VAL A 46 14.70 12.96 10.33
CA VAL A 46 14.66 12.33 8.99
C VAL A 46 16.07 12.06 8.47
N VAL A 47 16.37 10.78 8.22
CA VAL A 47 17.64 10.36 7.63
C VAL A 47 17.46 10.11 6.12
N PRO A 48 18.15 10.85 5.23
CA PRO A 48 18.06 10.64 3.78
C PRO A 48 18.49 9.24 3.35
N ILE A 49 17.95 8.78 2.21
CA ILE A 49 18.36 7.52 1.59
C ILE A 49 19.77 7.66 1.02
N ASP A 50 20.65 6.72 1.38
CA ASP A 50 21.94 6.57 0.72
C ASP A 50 21.76 5.91 -0.65
N PHE A 51 21.61 6.70 -1.71
CA PHE A 51 21.47 6.19 -3.08
C PHE A 51 22.77 5.64 -3.67
N ALA A 52 23.92 6.12 -3.20
CA ALA A 52 25.23 5.74 -3.77
C ALA A 52 25.55 4.26 -3.55
N SER A 53 25.03 3.68 -2.46
CA SER A 53 25.20 2.27 -2.15
C SER A 53 24.15 1.34 -2.78
N LEU A 54 23.21 1.86 -3.58
CA LEU A 54 22.18 1.04 -4.25
C LEU A 54 22.69 0.47 -5.57
N VAL A 55 22.51 -0.84 -5.75
CA VAL A 55 22.76 -1.58 -6.98
C VAL A 55 21.46 -1.64 -7.79
N LYS A 56 21.53 -1.25 -9.06
CA LYS A 56 20.42 -1.30 -10.01
C LYS A 56 20.63 -2.50 -10.94
N PRO A 57 19.97 -3.64 -10.70
CA PRO A 57 20.18 -4.82 -11.53
C PRO A 57 19.65 -4.59 -12.95
N THR A 58 20.19 -5.34 -13.92
CA THR A 58 19.85 -5.22 -15.35
C THR A 58 19.35 -6.53 -15.94
N ASP A 59 18.88 -7.45 -15.08
CA ASP A 59 18.25 -8.70 -15.51
C ASP A 59 16.91 -8.44 -16.24
N ALA A 60 16.40 -9.46 -16.92
CA ALA A 60 15.23 -9.34 -17.78
C ALA A 60 13.97 -8.85 -17.04
N ILE A 61 13.74 -9.32 -15.80
CA ILE A 61 12.60 -8.90 -14.98
C ILE A 61 12.78 -7.43 -14.61
N THR A 62 13.96 -7.06 -14.12
CA THR A 62 14.24 -5.67 -13.74
C THR A 62 14.09 -4.69 -14.90
N ASN A 63 14.62 -5.03 -16.08
CA ASN A 63 14.49 -4.19 -17.27
C ASN A 63 13.03 -4.04 -17.72
N ARG A 64 12.22 -5.10 -17.57
CA ARG A 64 10.79 -5.06 -17.92
C ARG A 64 9.99 -4.19 -16.96
N VAL A 65 10.22 -4.32 -15.65
CA VAL A 65 9.62 -3.41 -14.66
C VAL A 65 10.04 -1.96 -14.92
N ALA A 66 11.31 -1.71 -15.23
CA ALA A 66 11.80 -0.38 -15.57
C ALA A 66 11.10 0.19 -16.83
N THR A 67 10.85 -0.64 -17.84
CA THR A 67 10.08 -0.24 -19.04
C THR A 67 8.64 0.10 -18.69
N ILE A 68 7.96 -0.72 -17.89
CA ILE A 68 6.59 -0.44 -17.42
C ILE A 68 6.54 0.87 -16.65
N LEU A 69 7.51 1.11 -15.75
CA LEU A 69 7.60 2.34 -14.99
C LEU A 69 7.87 3.56 -15.89
N ARG A 70 8.72 3.45 -16.92
CA ARG A 70 8.92 4.52 -17.91
C ARG A 70 7.64 4.82 -18.69
N ASN A 71 6.94 3.78 -19.13
CA ASN A 71 5.65 3.90 -19.84
C ASN A 71 4.61 4.60 -18.97
N THR A 72 4.45 4.18 -17.71
CA THR A 72 3.55 4.86 -16.77
C THR A 72 3.95 6.33 -16.57
N ASN A 73 5.25 6.64 -16.50
CA ASN A 73 5.71 8.02 -16.37
C ASN A 73 5.50 8.87 -17.63
N GLN A 74 5.52 8.26 -18.83
CA GLN A 74 5.14 8.96 -20.05
C GLN A 74 3.70 9.45 -19.97
N PHE A 75 2.77 8.58 -19.59
CA PHE A 75 1.38 8.98 -19.34
C PHE A 75 1.29 10.03 -18.22
N ALA A 76 1.99 9.81 -17.10
CA ALA A 76 1.95 10.65 -15.91
C ALA A 76 2.32 12.12 -16.18
N VAL A 77 3.43 12.37 -16.87
CA VAL A 77 3.97 13.73 -17.09
C VAL A 77 3.41 14.41 -18.34
N THR A 78 2.52 13.73 -19.08
CA THR A 78 1.88 14.26 -20.28
C THR A 78 0.36 14.27 -20.11
N THR A 79 -0.36 13.28 -20.65
CA THR A 79 -1.82 13.22 -20.65
C THR A 79 -2.41 13.31 -19.25
N TRP A 80 -1.85 12.60 -18.28
CA TRP A 80 -2.39 12.59 -16.91
C TRP A 80 -2.29 13.97 -16.26
N TRP A 81 -1.09 14.57 -16.31
CA TRP A 81 -0.84 15.89 -15.72
C TRP A 81 -1.62 17.00 -16.43
N ASN A 82 -1.53 17.05 -17.76
CA ASN A 82 -2.06 18.16 -18.56
C ASN A 82 -3.58 18.05 -18.82
N THR A 83 -4.11 16.83 -18.95
CA THR A 83 -5.49 16.63 -19.42
C THR A 83 -6.36 15.95 -18.38
N THR A 84 -5.90 14.84 -17.79
CA THR A 84 -6.72 14.10 -16.81
C THR A 84 -6.90 14.86 -15.51
N LYS A 85 -5.83 15.49 -15.01
CA LYS A 85 -5.85 16.25 -13.75
C LYS A 85 -5.82 17.77 -13.96
N ASN A 86 -5.41 18.23 -15.15
CA ASN A 86 -5.32 19.66 -15.50
C ASN A 86 -4.51 20.45 -14.47
N TYR A 87 -3.37 19.89 -14.05
CA TYR A 87 -2.48 20.47 -13.03
C TYR A 87 -1.52 21.52 -13.62
N ASP A 88 -1.25 21.47 -14.92
CA ASP A 88 -0.50 22.47 -15.67
C ASP A 88 -1.23 23.83 -15.74
N ALA A 89 -2.56 23.82 -15.83
CA ALA A 89 -3.37 25.05 -15.81
C ALA A 89 -3.36 25.77 -14.45
N GLN A 90 -2.91 25.13 -13.38
CA GLN A 90 -2.89 25.73 -12.04
C GLN A 90 -1.61 26.53 -11.82
N THR A 91 -1.72 27.76 -11.30
CA THR A 91 -0.59 28.69 -11.09
C THR A 91 -0.15 28.83 -9.64
N GLY A 92 -0.94 28.36 -8.68
CA GLY A 92 -0.61 28.45 -7.24
C GLY A 92 0.59 27.58 -6.84
N ALA A 93 1.28 27.95 -5.77
CA ALA A 93 2.45 27.21 -5.26
C ALA A 93 2.13 25.73 -4.98
N TYR A 94 0.94 25.45 -4.44
CA TYR A 94 0.43 24.11 -4.18
C TYR A 94 -0.80 23.80 -5.04
N LEU A 95 -0.79 22.64 -5.71
CA LEU A 95 -1.91 22.11 -6.50
C LEU A 95 -3.16 22.00 -5.65
N ASN A 96 -4.31 22.39 -6.18
CA ASN A 96 -5.62 22.03 -5.66
C ASN A 96 -6.08 20.70 -6.27
N PHE A 97 -6.32 19.70 -5.42
CA PHE A 97 -6.79 18.38 -5.85
C PHE A 97 -8.31 18.33 -6.05
N GLY A 98 -9.06 19.35 -5.61
CA GLY A 98 -10.52 19.39 -5.75
C GLY A 98 -11.30 18.65 -4.65
N GLY A 99 -10.64 18.21 -3.58
CA GLY A 99 -11.27 17.52 -2.45
C GLY A 99 -10.28 16.78 -1.56
N THR A 100 -10.81 16.08 -0.55
CA THR A 100 -10.04 15.32 0.45
C THR A 100 -10.38 13.83 0.50
N ALA A 101 -11.29 13.37 -0.37
CA ALA A 101 -11.75 11.97 -0.44
C ALA A 101 -10.70 11.03 -1.07
N GLU A 102 -10.88 9.72 -0.89
CA GLU A 102 -9.99 8.68 -1.42
C GLU A 102 -9.73 8.84 -2.92
N SER A 103 -10.79 8.93 -3.73
CA SER A 103 -10.72 9.05 -5.18
C SER A 103 -9.99 10.31 -5.66
N ILE A 104 -9.75 11.27 -4.76
CA ILE A 104 -9.11 12.54 -5.04
C ILE A 104 -7.64 12.55 -4.59
N ILE A 105 -7.34 11.97 -3.42
CA ILE A 105 -6.00 12.05 -2.80
C ILE A 105 -5.15 10.80 -3.07
N ARG A 106 -5.73 9.60 -3.03
CA ARG A 106 -4.99 8.35 -3.20
C ARG A 106 -4.31 8.28 -4.58
N PRO A 107 -4.99 8.59 -5.70
CA PRO A 107 -4.35 8.51 -7.01
C PRO A 107 -3.13 9.44 -7.16
N PRO A 108 -3.19 10.77 -6.91
CA PRO A 108 -2.00 11.61 -7.02
C PRO A 108 -0.88 11.22 -6.06
N ALA A 109 -1.18 10.68 -4.87
CA ALA A 109 -0.16 10.16 -3.97
C ALA A 109 0.57 8.93 -4.55
N ALA A 110 -0.17 7.97 -5.10
CA ALA A 110 0.39 6.80 -5.78
C ALA A 110 1.22 7.18 -7.01
N GLN A 111 0.76 8.16 -7.80
CA GLN A 111 1.49 8.68 -8.95
C GLN A 111 2.78 9.41 -8.56
N ALA A 112 2.75 10.18 -7.45
CA ALA A 112 3.94 10.83 -6.91
C ALA A 112 5.02 9.81 -6.55
N PHE A 113 4.63 8.69 -5.93
CA PHE A 113 5.55 7.62 -5.57
C PHE A 113 6.18 6.93 -6.80
N GLY A 114 5.37 6.62 -7.82
CA GLY A 114 5.86 6.08 -9.09
C GLY A 114 6.88 7.00 -9.78
N LEU A 115 6.54 8.27 -9.91
CA LEU A 115 7.40 9.27 -10.57
C LEU A 115 8.68 9.52 -9.76
N ALA A 116 8.58 9.68 -8.44
CA ALA A 116 9.72 9.88 -7.55
C ALA A 116 10.70 8.69 -7.59
N THR A 117 10.18 7.45 -7.65
CA THR A 117 11.00 6.24 -7.79
C THR A 117 11.78 6.25 -9.09
N ALA A 118 11.13 6.59 -10.21
CA ALA A 118 11.80 6.62 -11.50
C ALA A 118 12.86 7.72 -11.61
N LEU A 119 12.59 8.90 -11.04
CA LEU A 119 13.53 10.02 -11.01
C LEU A 119 14.74 9.71 -10.13
N SER A 120 14.52 9.29 -8.89
CA SER A 120 15.59 9.04 -7.90
C SER A 120 16.50 7.87 -8.29
N LEU A 121 15.96 6.84 -8.94
CA LEU A 121 16.73 5.66 -9.36
C LEU A 121 17.19 5.72 -10.82
N GLY A 122 16.96 6.83 -11.53
CA GLY A 122 17.46 7.02 -12.90
C GLY A 122 16.79 6.10 -13.94
N VAL A 123 15.53 5.74 -13.72
CA VAL A 123 14.71 4.98 -14.68
C VAL A 123 14.00 5.93 -15.66
N TYR A 124 13.72 7.16 -15.24
CA TYR A 124 13.02 8.16 -16.06
C TYR A 124 13.75 8.45 -17.39
N SER A 125 13.00 8.64 -18.47
CA SER A 125 13.54 8.91 -19.81
C SER A 125 12.92 10.18 -20.41
N ALA A 126 13.71 11.25 -20.51
CA ALA A 126 13.27 12.50 -21.14
C ALA A 126 12.98 12.32 -22.63
N THR A 127 13.78 11.50 -23.33
CA THR A 127 13.57 11.18 -24.75
C THR A 127 12.25 10.46 -24.99
N GLN A 128 11.88 9.52 -24.11
CA GLN A 128 10.62 8.78 -24.26
C GLN A 128 9.40 9.65 -23.93
N THR A 129 9.49 10.46 -22.87
CA THR A 129 8.35 11.25 -22.40
C THR A 129 8.17 12.57 -23.15
N GLY A 130 9.22 13.07 -23.81
CA GLY A 130 9.25 14.42 -24.37
C GLY A 130 9.34 15.52 -23.31
N VAL A 131 9.45 15.16 -22.02
CA VAL A 131 9.53 16.10 -20.89
C VAL A 131 10.92 16.01 -20.27
N THR A 132 11.55 17.16 -20.05
CA THR A 132 12.92 17.19 -19.49
C THR A 132 12.94 16.66 -18.05
N LEU A 133 14.09 16.12 -17.64
CA LEU A 133 14.27 15.65 -16.26
C LEU A 133 13.97 16.76 -15.24
N ALA A 134 14.38 18.00 -15.51
CA ALA A 134 14.13 19.15 -14.65
C ALA A 134 12.62 19.44 -14.51
N ASN A 135 11.86 19.41 -15.61
CA ASN A 135 10.42 19.65 -15.58
C ASN A 135 9.67 18.52 -14.87
N ALA A 136 10.05 17.26 -15.12
CA ALA A 136 9.46 16.12 -14.44
C ALA A 136 9.76 16.14 -12.93
N GLN A 137 10.98 16.53 -12.53
CA GLN A 137 11.32 16.72 -11.12
C GLN A 137 10.50 17.86 -10.50
N ALA A 138 10.31 18.98 -11.21
CA ALA A 138 9.47 20.08 -10.73
C ALA A 138 8.00 19.64 -10.54
N MET A 139 7.45 18.84 -11.47
CA MET A 139 6.12 18.23 -11.33
C MET A 139 6.04 17.33 -10.09
N ALA A 140 7.02 16.44 -9.89
CA ALA A 140 7.07 15.53 -8.75
C ALA A 140 7.18 16.28 -7.41
N VAL A 141 8.10 17.26 -7.32
CA VAL A 141 8.28 18.11 -6.13
C VAL A 141 6.99 18.88 -5.83
N ARG A 142 6.35 19.48 -6.84
CA ARG A 142 5.10 20.20 -6.67
C ARG A 142 3.97 19.26 -6.20
N LEU A 143 3.87 18.05 -6.75
CA LEU A 143 2.88 17.07 -6.36
C LEU A 143 3.05 16.63 -4.90
N ILE A 144 4.29 16.28 -4.50
CA ILE A 144 4.66 15.89 -3.13
C ILE A 144 4.39 17.02 -2.15
N GLY A 145 4.91 18.22 -2.42
CA GLY A 145 4.71 19.39 -1.57
C GLY A 145 3.23 19.72 -1.39
N SER A 146 2.43 19.60 -2.45
CA SER A 146 0.98 19.85 -2.41
C SER A 146 0.22 18.82 -1.59
N LEU A 147 0.57 17.53 -1.71
CA LEU A 147 -0.02 16.46 -0.88
C LEU A 147 0.27 16.73 0.59
N ALA A 148 1.54 16.97 0.94
CA ALA A 148 1.95 17.22 2.31
C ALA A 148 1.35 18.51 2.88
N TYR A 149 1.42 19.62 2.14
CA TYR A 149 0.83 20.90 2.54
C TYR A 149 -0.67 20.78 2.82
N ARG A 150 -1.41 20.05 1.97
CA ARG A 150 -2.86 19.87 2.13
C ARG A 150 -3.27 18.84 3.17
N HIS A 151 -2.32 18.16 3.78
CA HIS A 151 -2.62 17.29 4.91
C HIS A 151 -3.10 18.12 6.11
N ARG A 152 -4.05 17.60 6.88
CA ARG A 152 -4.70 18.32 7.98
C ARG A 152 -3.76 18.77 9.09
N VAL A 153 -2.64 18.08 9.28
CA VAL A 153 -1.61 18.48 10.24
C VAL A 153 -0.95 19.82 9.86
N ASN A 154 -0.95 20.15 8.57
CA ASN A 154 -0.33 21.34 8.02
C ASN A 154 -1.36 22.41 7.64
N LEU A 155 -2.54 22.01 7.15
CA LEU A 155 -3.60 22.91 6.68
C LEU A 155 -4.76 23.13 7.68
N GLY A 156 -4.79 22.38 8.79
CA GLY A 156 -5.90 22.39 9.74
C GLY A 156 -7.10 21.54 9.28
N SER A 157 -8.30 21.87 9.76
CA SER A 157 -9.51 21.05 9.61
C SER A 157 -10.01 20.86 8.17
N THR A 158 -9.56 21.69 7.22
CA THR A 158 -9.91 21.60 5.80
C THR A 158 -8.98 20.66 5.01
N GLY A 159 -7.86 20.23 5.61
CA GLY A 159 -6.93 19.30 5.01
C GLY A 159 -7.43 17.85 5.01
N TRP A 160 -6.85 17.02 4.16
CA TRP A 160 -7.10 15.57 4.16
C TRP A 160 -6.30 14.87 5.27
N GLY A 161 -6.70 13.65 5.67
CA GLY A 161 -5.99 12.86 6.70
C GLY A 161 -6.84 12.53 7.93
N SER A 162 -6.33 11.66 8.80
CA SER A 162 -7.08 11.10 9.95
C SER A 162 -8.43 10.45 9.57
N VAL A 163 -8.50 9.84 8.40
CA VAL A 163 -9.68 9.11 7.90
C VAL A 163 -9.31 7.67 7.53
N TRP A 164 -10.31 6.85 7.21
CA TRP A 164 -10.07 5.51 6.65
C TRP A 164 -9.15 5.59 5.43
N GLN A 165 -8.20 4.65 5.34
CA GLN A 165 -7.11 4.56 4.35
C GLN A 165 -6.12 5.72 4.21
N SER A 166 -6.35 6.91 4.78
CA SER A 166 -5.43 8.06 4.60
C SER A 166 -3.97 7.78 4.99
N ALA A 167 -3.73 6.86 5.91
CA ALA A 167 -2.40 6.35 6.24
C ALA A 167 -1.67 5.79 5.02
N HIS A 168 -2.35 5.01 4.19
CA HIS A 168 -1.79 4.43 2.98
C HIS A 168 -1.46 5.49 1.92
N TRP A 169 -2.32 6.52 1.79
CA TRP A 169 -2.07 7.63 0.87
C TRP A 169 -0.86 8.45 1.34
N ALA A 170 -0.76 8.69 2.65
CA ALA A 170 0.39 9.34 3.26
C ALA A 170 1.68 8.52 3.13
N ALA A 171 1.60 7.19 3.15
CA ALA A 171 2.75 6.32 2.90
C ALA A 171 3.30 6.52 1.47
N PHE A 172 2.43 6.60 0.45
CA PHE A 172 2.88 6.91 -0.91
C PHE A 172 3.51 8.31 -1.01
N ALA A 173 2.79 9.34 -0.55
CA ALA A 173 3.26 10.72 -0.60
C ALA A 173 4.56 10.92 0.20
N GLY A 174 4.65 10.30 1.38
CA GLY A 174 5.81 10.34 2.26
C GLY A 174 7.02 9.60 1.67
N THR A 175 6.82 8.41 1.10
CA THR A 175 7.89 7.68 0.42
C THR A 175 8.40 8.45 -0.80
N ALA A 176 7.50 9.05 -1.58
CA ALA A 176 7.87 9.93 -2.68
C ALA A 176 8.72 11.12 -2.21
N GLY A 177 8.30 11.77 -1.12
CA GLY A 177 9.06 12.87 -0.50
C GLY A 177 10.41 12.43 0.04
N TRP A 178 10.53 11.22 0.60
CA TRP A 178 11.80 10.69 1.08
C TRP A 178 12.76 10.33 -0.07
N LEU A 179 12.24 9.81 -1.19
CA LEU A 179 13.02 9.51 -2.39
C LEU A 179 13.58 10.77 -3.07
N LEU A 180 12.86 11.90 -3.00
CA LEU A 180 13.30 13.20 -3.54
C LEU A 180 13.62 14.21 -2.44
N TRP A 181 14.03 13.73 -1.26
CA TRP A 181 14.19 14.56 -0.07
C TRP A 181 15.08 15.76 -0.32
N ASP A 182 16.22 15.56 -0.99
CA ASP A 182 17.19 16.59 -1.32
C ASP A 182 16.67 17.66 -2.30
N LYS A 183 15.60 17.37 -3.05
CA LYS A 183 14.95 18.29 -4.00
C LYS A 183 13.83 19.12 -3.41
N LEU A 184 13.30 18.72 -2.25
CA LEU A 184 12.25 19.46 -1.55
C LEU A 184 12.82 20.70 -0.85
N SER A 185 12.02 21.77 -0.80
CA SER A 185 12.31 22.93 0.04
C SER A 185 12.32 22.55 1.52
N THR A 186 12.98 23.35 2.38
CA THR A 186 12.95 23.14 3.84
C THR A 186 11.51 23.07 4.39
N THR A 187 10.63 23.92 3.85
CA THR A 187 9.21 23.95 4.24
C THR A 187 8.48 22.67 3.82
N ASP A 188 8.65 22.21 2.59
CA ASP A 188 7.98 21.00 2.11
C ASP A 188 8.50 19.74 2.79
N ARG A 189 9.81 19.68 3.11
CA ARG A 189 10.39 18.62 3.95
C ARG A 189 9.68 18.54 5.30
N GLU A 190 9.46 19.68 5.95
CA GLU A 190 8.78 19.70 7.24
C GLU A 190 7.30 19.30 7.12
N TYR A 191 6.62 19.71 6.06
CA TYR A 191 5.25 19.24 5.81
C TYR A 191 5.17 17.73 5.60
N VAL A 192 6.10 17.15 4.82
CA VAL A 192 6.17 15.70 4.60
C VAL A 192 6.44 14.97 5.91
N ARG A 193 7.41 15.44 6.69
CA ARG A 193 7.75 14.86 8.00
C ARG A 193 6.54 14.86 8.93
N LYS A 194 5.88 16.01 9.12
CA LYS A 194 4.69 16.14 9.96
C LYS A 194 3.54 15.25 9.50
N MET A 195 3.31 15.14 8.19
CA MET A 195 2.26 14.28 7.62
C MET A 195 2.51 12.81 7.97
N VAL A 196 3.72 12.31 7.72
CA VAL A 196 4.08 10.91 8.01
C VAL A 196 4.03 10.63 9.51
N GLU A 197 4.60 11.51 10.33
CA GLU A 197 4.59 11.36 11.79
C GLU A 197 3.16 11.33 12.35
N TYR A 198 2.32 12.27 11.92
CA TYR A 198 0.94 12.36 12.37
C TYR A 198 0.16 11.09 12.02
N GLU A 199 0.28 10.62 10.77
CA GLU A 199 -0.43 9.43 10.30
C GLU A 199 0.07 8.15 11.00
N ALA A 200 1.38 8.01 11.24
CA ALA A 200 1.92 6.88 11.98
C ALA A 200 1.50 6.90 13.46
N ASN A 201 1.49 8.07 14.11
CA ASN A 201 1.14 8.20 15.53
C ASN A 201 -0.30 7.80 15.83
N ARG A 202 -1.22 7.86 14.85
CA ARG A 202 -2.59 7.34 14.98
C ARG A 202 -2.62 5.87 15.39
N PHE A 203 -1.57 5.11 15.07
CA PHE A 203 -1.53 3.67 15.28
C PHE A 203 -0.71 3.24 16.50
N ASN A 204 -0.12 4.17 17.26
CA ASN A 204 0.72 3.85 18.43
C ASN A 204 0.00 2.95 19.46
N THR A 205 -1.30 3.15 19.63
CA THR A 205 -2.15 2.37 20.54
C THR A 205 -3.32 1.68 19.84
N TRP A 206 -3.41 1.80 18.51
CA TRP A 206 -4.53 1.25 17.76
C TRP A 206 -4.50 -0.27 17.72
N GLN A 207 -5.68 -0.87 17.75
CA GLN A 207 -5.88 -2.30 17.60
C GLN A 207 -6.84 -2.53 16.42
N PRO A 208 -6.46 -3.34 15.42
CA PRO A 208 -7.33 -3.63 14.29
C PRO A 208 -8.52 -4.49 14.71
N ALA A 209 -9.62 -4.37 13.95
CA ALA A 209 -10.69 -5.36 13.98
C ALA A 209 -10.21 -6.69 13.41
N TYR A 210 -10.87 -7.76 13.84
CA TYR A 210 -10.63 -9.11 13.34
C TYR A 210 -11.78 -9.61 12.48
N TYR A 211 -11.47 -10.48 11.53
CA TYR A 211 -12.45 -11.19 10.72
C TYR A 211 -13.11 -12.34 11.47
N ARG A 212 -12.30 -13.13 12.20
CA ARG A 212 -12.77 -14.21 13.08
C ARG A 212 -12.31 -13.97 14.50
N ASN A 213 -13.15 -14.31 15.47
CA ASN A 213 -12.78 -14.45 16.86
C ASN A 213 -11.97 -15.75 17.06
N VAL A 214 -11.36 -15.90 18.24
CA VAL A 214 -10.59 -17.10 18.62
C VAL A 214 -11.40 -18.40 18.52
N ASP A 215 -12.71 -18.34 18.77
CA ASP A 215 -13.62 -19.50 18.68
C ASP A 215 -14.07 -19.83 17.24
N GLY A 216 -13.56 -19.09 16.25
CA GLY A 216 -13.88 -19.27 14.84
C GLY A 216 -15.16 -18.54 14.38
N THR A 217 -15.90 -17.88 15.28
CA THR A 217 -17.07 -17.08 14.91
C THR A 217 -16.66 -15.81 14.16
N TYR A 218 -17.49 -15.37 13.22
CA TYR A 218 -17.20 -14.20 12.38
C TYR A 218 -17.55 -12.89 13.10
N ALA A 219 -16.55 -12.02 13.21
CA ALA A 219 -16.72 -10.64 13.66
C ALA A 219 -16.98 -9.69 12.47
N SER A 220 -16.43 -10.00 11.28
CA SER A 220 -16.63 -9.24 10.05
C SER A 220 -16.93 -10.16 8.85
N PRO A 221 -18.11 -10.80 8.78
CA PRO A 221 -18.43 -11.70 7.67
C PRO A 221 -18.29 -10.99 6.32
N GLY A 222 -17.70 -11.65 5.32
CA GLY A 222 -17.52 -11.09 3.97
C GLY A 222 -16.34 -10.14 3.78
N ASP A 223 -15.63 -9.79 4.84
CA ASP A 223 -14.51 -8.85 4.81
C ASP A 223 -13.46 -9.24 5.86
N THR A 224 -12.34 -9.75 5.38
CA THR A 224 -11.22 -10.23 6.19
C THR A 224 -10.48 -9.14 6.97
N GLN A 225 -10.63 -7.88 6.60
CA GLN A 225 -9.87 -6.73 7.12
C GLN A 225 -8.35 -6.80 6.86
N ALA A 226 -7.83 -7.82 6.16
CA ALA A 226 -6.39 -8.03 5.99
C ALA A 226 -5.72 -6.83 5.30
N GLU A 227 -6.32 -6.37 4.21
CA GLU A 227 -5.87 -5.20 3.45
C GLU A 227 -5.95 -3.92 4.27
N SER A 228 -7.00 -3.76 5.08
CA SER A 228 -7.21 -2.55 5.89
C SER A 228 -6.14 -2.40 6.95
N VAL A 229 -5.71 -3.50 7.57
CA VAL A 229 -4.57 -3.51 8.50
C VAL A 229 -3.25 -3.25 7.76
N ALA A 230 -3.04 -3.91 6.61
CA ALA A 230 -1.83 -3.74 5.81
C ALA A 230 -1.65 -2.30 5.30
N TRP A 231 -2.72 -1.66 4.80
CA TRP A 231 -2.74 -0.26 4.37
C TRP A 231 -2.27 0.68 5.46
N ASN A 232 -2.78 0.52 6.69
CA ASN A 232 -2.37 1.33 7.83
C ASN A 232 -0.91 1.09 8.20
N ASN A 233 -0.43 -0.15 8.13
CA ASN A 233 0.93 -0.50 8.50
C ASN A 233 1.99 0.17 7.60
N THR A 234 1.67 0.46 6.34
CA THR A 234 2.63 1.07 5.39
C THR A 234 3.22 2.40 5.89
N VAL A 235 2.42 3.28 6.50
CA VAL A 235 2.94 4.57 7.02
C VAL A 235 3.73 4.40 8.31
N VAL A 236 3.39 3.40 9.13
CA VAL A 236 4.11 3.10 10.38
C VAL A 236 5.51 2.57 10.05
N ALA A 237 5.62 1.68 9.07
CA ALA A 237 6.90 1.20 8.55
C ALA A 237 7.72 2.34 7.94
N LEU A 238 7.09 3.23 7.16
CA LEU A 238 7.75 4.41 6.61
C LEU A 238 8.29 5.33 7.73
N ALA A 239 7.47 5.66 8.74
CA ALA A 239 7.89 6.52 9.83
C ALA A 239 9.09 5.95 10.61
N ALA A 240 9.05 4.66 10.95
CA ALA A 240 10.16 3.97 11.60
C ALA A 240 11.43 3.92 10.73
N SER A 241 11.27 3.85 9.41
CA SER A 241 12.37 3.82 8.45
C SER A 241 13.01 5.18 8.25
N MET A 242 12.20 6.19 7.93
CA MET A 242 12.68 7.52 7.59
C MET A 242 13.08 8.33 8.82
N MET A 243 12.50 8.05 10.00
CA MET A 243 12.78 8.77 11.25
C MET A 243 13.40 7.88 12.35
N PRO A 244 14.61 7.31 12.16
CA PRO A 244 15.18 6.32 13.06
C PRO A 244 15.55 6.86 14.45
N ASN A 245 15.75 8.18 14.57
CA ASN A 245 16.13 8.85 15.83
C ASN A 245 14.92 9.44 16.59
N HIS A 246 13.70 9.21 16.11
CA HIS A 246 12.50 9.77 16.73
C HIS A 246 12.14 9.03 18.03
N ALA A 247 11.59 9.75 19.01
CA ALA A 247 11.19 9.17 20.30
C ALA A 247 10.19 8.01 20.16
N ASN A 248 9.31 8.06 19.14
CA ASN A 248 8.35 6.99 18.85
C ASN A 248 8.90 5.85 18.01
N LYS A 249 10.17 5.86 17.57
CA LYS A 249 10.72 4.84 16.67
C LYS A 249 10.49 3.42 17.19
N THR A 250 10.74 3.18 18.47
CA THR A 250 10.53 1.86 19.09
C THR A 250 9.05 1.49 19.12
N THR A 251 8.17 2.43 19.46
CA THR A 251 6.70 2.24 19.41
C THR A 251 6.23 1.89 18.00
N TRP A 252 6.72 2.60 16.98
CA TRP A 252 6.39 2.31 15.58
C TRP A 252 6.88 0.94 15.16
N MET A 253 8.11 0.53 15.49
CA MET A 253 8.60 -0.81 15.16
C MET A 253 7.81 -1.92 15.85
N LYS A 254 7.39 -1.73 17.11
CA LYS A 254 6.46 -2.65 17.79
C LYS A 254 5.14 -2.76 17.04
N GLN A 255 4.62 -1.64 16.56
CA GLN A 255 3.39 -1.62 15.75
C GLN A 255 3.59 -2.24 14.37
N VAL A 256 4.74 -2.06 13.71
CA VAL A 256 5.07 -2.77 12.46
C VAL A 256 4.95 -4.28 12.66
N VAL A 257 5.57 -4.81 13.72
CA VAL A 257 5.47 -6.24 14.07
C VAL A 257 4.03 -6.65 14.34
N ALA A 258 3.34 -5.94 15.24
CA ALA A 258 1.99 -6.30 15.66
C ALA A 258 0.97 -6.24 14.51
N LEU A 259 1.00 -5.17 13.70
CA LEU A 259 0.09 -5.00 12.58
C LEU A 259 0.39 -5.96 11.44
N SER A 260 1.67 -6.24 11.14
CA SER A 260 2.02 -7.27 10.15
C SER A 260 1.50 -8.65 10.53
N LEU A 261 1.67 -9.04 11.80
CA LEU A 261 1.17 -10.33 12.28
C LEU A 261 -0.35 -10.40 12.25
N LYS A 262 -1.04 -9.30 12.60
CA LYS A 262 -2.50 -9.26 12.60
C LYS A 262 -3.09 -9.24 11.20
N ALA A 263 -2.53 -8.46 10.28
CA ALA A 263 -2.95 -8.44 8.88
C ALA A 263 -2.93 -9.85 8.26
N ASN A 264 -1.91 -10.63 8.61
CA ASN A 264 -1.64 -11.94 8.01
C ASN A 264 -1.95 -13.13 8.95
N SER A 265 -2.73 -12.88 10.01
CA SER A 265 -3.02 -13.87 11.06
C SER A 265 -4.01 -14.92 10.56
N ARG A 266 -3.72 -16.20 10.84
CA ARG A 266 -4.55 -17.36 10.45
C ARG A 266 -5.08 -18.12 11.67
N PRO A 267 -6.11 -18.97 11.54
CA PRO A 267 -6.62 -19.80 12.63
C PRO A 267 -5.54 -20.52 13.44
N ASP A 268 -4.48 -20.99 12.80
CA ASP A 268 -3.36 -21.63 13.48
C ASP A 268 -2.60 -20.73 14.48
N ASP A 269 -2.68 -19.42 14.34
CA ASP A 269 -1.88 -18.46 15.12
C ASP A 269 -2.53 -18.09 16.46
N VAL A 270 -3.80 -18.44 16.70
CA VAL A 270 -4.57 -17.97 17.88
C VAL A 270 -5.13 -19.11 18.72
N GLY A 271 -5.52 -18.79 19.96
CA GLY A 271 -6.16 -19.74 20.87
C GLY A 271 -5.33 -21.01 21.09
N THR A 272 -5.91 -22.15 20.78
CA THR A 272 -5.25 -23.47 20.84
C THR A 272 -4.67 -23.92 19.49
N GLY A 273 -4.60 -23.02 18.50
CA GLY A 273 -4.01 -23.31 17.20
C GLY A 273 -2.52 -23.72 17.32
N PRO A 274 -2.00 -24.54 16.40
CA PRO A 274 -0.67 -25.14 16.49
C PRO A 274 0.48 -24.13 16.51
N SER A 275 0.28 -22.90 16.04
CA SER A 275 1.28 -21.82 16.07
C SER A 275 1.08 -20.82 17.22
N SER A 276 0.01 -20.93 18.02
CA SER A 276 -0.31 -20.00 19.13
C SER A 276 0.82 -19.82 20.16
N GLY A 277 1.62 -20.87 20.40
CA GLY A 277 2.76 -20.83 21.32
C GLY A 277 3.98 -20.06 20.79
N LYS A 278 4.04 -19.75 19.48
CA LYS A 278 5.21 -19.12 18.87
C LYS A 278 5.29 -17.64 19.26
N THR A 279 6.53 -17.19 19.45
CA THR A 279 6.86 -15.76 19.62
C THR A 279 7.65 -15.30 18.41
N ILE A 280 7.16 -14.26 17.74
CA ILE A 280 7.75 -13.71 16.52
C ILE A 280 8.13 -12.26 16.78
N ASN A 281 9.42 -11.93 16.67
CA ASN A 281 9.94 -10.58 16.94
C ASN A 281 9.45 -10.01 18.30
N GLY A 282 9.40 -10.87 19.33
CA GLY A 282 8.92 -10.51 20.67
C GLY A 282 7.38 -10.54 20.86
N PHE A 283 6.61 -10.73 19.79
CA PHE A 283 5.15 -10.81 19.85
C PHE A 283 4.66 -12.27 19.94
N ARG A 284 3.92 -12.61 21.00
CA ARG A 284 3.36 -13.96 21.18
C ARG A 284 2.07 -14.11 20.39
N LEU A 285 2.02 -15.05 19.43
CA LEU A 285 0.89 -15.18 18.51
C LEU A 285 -0.43 -15.46 19.23
N GLY A 286 -0.43 -16.34 20.23
CA GLY A 286 -1.61 -16.67 21.03
C GLY A 286 -2.19 -15.53 21.87
N SER A 287 -1.58 -14.34 21.87
CA SER A 287 -2.16 -13.13 22.48
C SER A 287 -3.15 -12.41 21.56
N MET A 288 -3.19 -12.75 20.27
CA MET A 288 -4.18 -12.19 19.35
C MET A 288 -5.57 -12.74 19.67
N THR A 289 -6.58 -11.87 19.56
CA THR A 289 -7.98 -12.21 19.87
C THR A 289 -8.78 -12.60 18.63
N GLY A 290 -8.12 -12.83 17.50
CA GLY A 290 -8.76 -13.16 16.25
C GLY A 290 -7.78 -13.27 15.08
N THR A 291 -8.33 -13.51 13.89
CA THR A 291 -7.56 -13.76 12.66
C THR A 291 -8.14 -13.06 11.45
N ASN A 292 -7.30 -12.64 10.50
CA ASN A 292 -7.67 -11.89 9.29
C ASN A 292 -7.41 -12.61 7.98
N VAL A 293 -6.94 -13.86 8.00
CA VAL A 293 -6.73 -14.64 6.78
C VAL A 293 -7.31 -16.04 6.98
N ASN A 294 -7.83 -16.64 5.92
CA ASN A 294 -8.19 -18.05 5.96
C ASN A 294 -6.95 -18.93 6.11
N GLN A 295 -7.16 -20.14 6.61
CA GLN A 295 -6.06 -21.06 6.92
C GLN A 295 -5.21 -21.42 5.69
N ASP A 296 -5.87 -21.53 4.52
CA ASP A 296 -5.25 -21.82 3.23
C ASP A 296 -4.52 -20.62 2.60
N GLY A 297 -4.50 -19.45 3.24
CA GLY A 297 -3.85 -18.24 2.74
C GLY A 297 -4.73 -17.36 1.84
N THR A 298 -5.99 -17.74 1.60
CA THR A 298 -6.94 -16.92 0.85
C THR A 298 -7.52 -15.79 1.70
N VAL A 299 -8.00 -14.77 0.99
CA VAL A 299 -8.59 -13.56 1.57
C VAL A 299 -9.99 -13.39 1.00
N VAL A 300 -10.94 -13.06 1.88
CA VAL A 300 -12.31 -12.71 1.50
C VAL A 300 -12.47 -11.19 1.61
N ASN A 301 -13.00 -10.59 0.56
CA ASN A 301 -13.44 -9.20 0.57
C ASN A 301 -14.63 -9.04 -0.38
N HIS A 302 -15.49 -8.06 -0.12
CA HIS A 302 -16.72 -7.83 -0.87
C HIS A 302 -17.55 -9.12 -1.01
N ASP A 303 -17.63 -9.92 0.06
CA ASP A 303 -18.36 -11.20 0.13
C ASP A 303 -17.86 -12.27 -0.86
N ARG A 304 -16.58 -12.23 -1.25
CA ARG A 304 -15.97 -13.13 -2.25
C ARG A 304 -14.56 -13.51 -1.86
N ILE A 305 -14.11 -14.72 -2.23
CA ILE A 305 -12.67 -14.98 -2.33
C ILE A 305 -12.13 -14.05 -3.41
N HIS A 306 -11.23 -13.17 -3.01
CA HIS A 306 -10.91 -12.01 -3.82
C HIS A 306 -9.41 -11.95 -4.13
N PRO A 307 -8.98 -12.51 -5.28
CA PRO A 307 -7.59 -12.49 -5.72
C PRO A 307 -6.91 -11.12 -5.64
N ASP A 308 -7.59 -10.03 -6.03
CA ASP A 308 -7.00 -8.69 -5.92
C ASP A 308 -6.70 -8.27 -4.48
N TYR A 309 -7.48 -8.70 -3.49
CA TYR A 309 -7.23 -8.36 -2.09
C TYR A 309 -6.25 -9.32 -1.40
N MET A 310 -5.87 -10.43 -2.04
CA MET A 310 -4.69 -11.20 -1.64
C MET A 310 -3.40 -10.38 -1.81
N GLU A 311 -3.43 -9.26 -2.55
CA GLU A 311 -2.37 -8.25 -2.57
C GLU A 311 -2.10 -7.63 -1.18
N SER A 312 -3.01 -7.75 -0.20
CA SER A 312 -2.78 -7.32 1.20
C SER A 312 -1.45 -7.80 1.77
N PHE A 313 -0.97 -8.97 1.37
CA PHE A 313 0.33 -9.50 1.76
C PHE A 313 1.49 -8.73 1.11
N ALA A 314 1.36 -8.32 -0.15
CA ALA A 314 2.33 -7.45 -0.82
C ALA A 314 2.33 -6.04 -0.23
N ILE A 315 1.15 -5.50 0.08
CA ILE A 315 1.02 -4.22 0.79
C ILE A 315 1.76 -4.30 2.12
N ASN A 316 1.58 -5.38 2.90
CA ASN A 316 2.31 -5.55 4.15
C ASN A 316 3.83 -5.71 3.92
N LEU A 317 4.22 -6.55 2.96
CA LEU A 317 5.62 -6.79 2.62
C LEU A 317 6.32 -5.54 2.05
N SER A 318 5.58 -4.58 1.50
CA SER A 318 6.12 -3.29 1.05
C SER A 318 6.81 -2.51 2.18
N GLY A 319 6.47 -2.76 3.45
CA GLY A 319 7.19 -2.21 4.60
C GLY A 319 8.68 -2.57 4.60
N ALA A 320 9.04 -3.76 4.10
CA ALA A 320 10.42 -4.20 3.94
C ALA A 320 11.21 -3.31 2.96
N LEU A 321 10.56 -2.71 1.96
CA LEU A 321 11.21 -1.79 1.03
C LEU A 321 11.74 -0.56 1.75
N THR A 322 10.91 0.07 2.58
CA THR A 322 11.31 1.27 3.33
C THR A 322 12.39 0.97 4.38
N LEU A 323 12.26 -0.16 5.08
CA LEU A 323 13.26 -0.63 6.04
C LEU A 323 14.60 -0.87 5.35
N ALA A 324 14.61 -1.61 4.24
CA ALA A 324 15.80 -1.87 3.46
C ALA A 324 16.43 -0.59 2.88
N LEU A 325 15.63 0.37 2.40
CA LEU A 325 16.14 1.67 1.95
C LEU A 325 16.86 2.43 3.08
N SER A 326 16.36 2.32 4.32
CA SER A 326 17.01 2.87 5.53
C SER A 326 18.14 2.01 6.11
N LYS A 327 18.52 0.90 5.44
CA LYS A 327 19.49 -0.10 5.93
C LYS A 327 19.10 -0.74 7.27
N GLN A 328 17.81 -0.76 7.59
CA GLN A 328 17.27 -1.47 8.76
C GLN A 328 16.89 -2.90 8.35
N ASP A 329 17.19 -3.86 9.21
CA ASP A 329 16.73 -5.24 9.01
C ASP A 329 15.20 -5.30 9.11
N THR A 330 14.61 -6.12 8.25
CA THR A 330 13.17 -6.36 8.18
C THR A 330 12.75 -7.39 9.24
N PRO A 331 11.84 -7.07 10.17
CA PRO A 331 11.29 -8.05 11.09
C PRO A 331 10.65 -9.22 10.32
N TYR A 332 10.91 -10.46 10.75
CA TYR A 332 10.29 -11.64 10.15
C TYR A 332 8.75 -11.54 10.08
N ALA A 333 8.12 -10.88 11.05
CA ALA A 333 6.69 -10.55 11.05
C ALA A 333 6.19 -9.96 9.72
N VAL A 334 6.97 -9.11 9.05
CA VAL A 334 6.59 -8.40 7.82
C VAL A 334 6.40 -9.37 6.63
N ARG A 335 7.19 -10.44 6.56
CA ARG A 335 7.08 -11.47 5.50
C ARG A 335 6.21 -12.66 5.87
N ARG A 336 5.74 -12.76 7.12
CA ARG A 336 5.02 -13.94 7.61
C ARG A 336 3.78 -14.19 6.74
N SER A 337 3.56 -15.47 6.44
CA SER A 337 2.44 -15.98 5.65
C SER A 337 2.43 -15.61 4.16
N TYR A 338 3.43 -14.85 3.66
CA TYR A 338 3.50 -14.53 2.23
C TYR A 338 3.64 -15.80 1.38
N ASN A 339 4.56 -16.70 1.75
CA ASN A 339 4.72 -18.02 1.11
C ASN A 339 3.39 -18.81 1.03
N ASN A 340 2.55 -18.75 2.07
CA ASN A 340 1.26 -19.45 2.08
C ASN A 340 0.25 -18.80 1.11
N MET A 341 0.14 -17.47 1.12
CA MET A 341 -0.69 -16.74 0.15
C MET A 341 -0.22 -16.99 -1.28
N TYR A 342 1.09 -16.93 -1.52
CA TYR A 342 1.64 -17.08 -2.86
C TYR A 342 1.38 -18.49 -3.40
N ALA A 343 1.56 -19.52 -2.56
CA ALA A 343 1.12 -20.88 -2.90
C ALA A 343 -0.40 -20.98 -3.14
N ALA A 344 -1.22 -20.19 -2.44
CA ALA A 344 -2.66 -20.17 -2.71
C ALA A 344 -3.00 -19.58 -4.09
N LEU A 345 -2.29 -18.53 -4.54
CA LEU A 345 -2.43 -18.00 -5.89
C LEU A 345 -2.03 -19.02 -6.97
N VAL A 346 -0.91 -19.72 -6.74
CA VAL A 346 -0.28 -20.61 -7.74
C VAL A 346 -0.90 -22.01 -7.76
N ASP A 347 -1.28 -22.55 -6.60
CA ASP A 347 -1.54 -23.99 -6.44
C ASP A 347 -2.91 -24.34 -5.90
N HIS A 348 -3.61 -23.41 -5.22
CA HIS A 348 -4.92 -23.73 -4.69
C HIS A 348 -5.92 -23.96 -5.83
N ASN A 349 -6.42 -25.19 -5.92
CA ASN A 349 -7.40 -25.55 -6.93
C ASN A 349 -8.82 -25.38 -6.39
N PHE A 350 -9.58 -24.46 -6.98
CA PHE A 350 -10.97 -24.19 -6.64
C PHE A 350 -11.91 -25.06 -7.48
N PRO A 351 -12.58 -26.08 -6.92
CA PRO A 351 -13.44 -26.96 -7.70
C PRO A 351 -14.76 -26.26 -8.05
N ALA A 352 -15.14 -26.25 -9.34
CA ALA A 352 -16.38 -25.62 -9.79
C ALA A 352 -17.62 -26.16 -9.07
N GLY A 353 -18.58 -25.27 -8.77
CA GLY A 353 -19.85 -25.60 -8.12
C GLY A 353 -19.76 -25.86 -6.61
N THR A 354 -18.56 -25.80 -6.01
CA THR A 354 -18.40 -25.99 -4.57
C THR A 354 -18.56 -24.70 -3.77
N MET A 355 -18.96 -24.80 -2.51
CA MET A 355 -18.81 -23.72 -1.53
C MET A 355 -17.44 -23.89 -0.87
N PRO A 356 -16.52 -22.91 -0.97
CA PRO A 356 -15.17 -23.08 -0.41
C PRO A 356 -15.16 -23.05 1.12
N TYR A 357 -16.19 -22.47 1.74
CA TYR A 357 -16.38 -22.46 3.18
C TYR A 357 -17.79 -22.88 3.54
N THR A 358 -17.92 -23.58 4.67
CA THR A 358 -19.17 -24.20 5.12
C THR A 358 -20.15 -23.22 5.77
N ASP A 359 -19.69 -22.03 6.18
CA ASP A 359 -20.58 -21.01 6.75
C ASP A 359 -21.11 -20.09 5.65
N PRO A 360 -22.43 -20.10 5.36
CA PRO A 360 -23.04 -19.27 4.32
C PRO A 360 -22.97 -17.76 4.61
N LYS A 361 -22.61 -17.35 5.83
CA LYS A 361 -22.39 -15.94 6.17
C LYS A 361 -21.06 -15.40 5.64
N LEU A 362 -20.16 -16.27 5.18
CA LEU A 362 -18.83 -15.86 4.72
C LEU A 362 -18.79 -15.35 3.30
N VAL A 363 -19.31 -16.20 2.43
CA VAL A 363 -19.37 -16.01 0.99
C VAL A 363 -20.66 -16.71 0.58
N THR A 364 -21.46 -16.00 -0.21
CA THR A 364 -22.79 -16.46 -0.60
C THR A 364 -22.79 -17.16 -1.96
N GLN A 365 -21.62 -17.25 -2.60
CA GLN A 365 -21.43 -17.72 -3.96
C GLN A 365 -20.62 -19.01 -3.98
N THR A 366 -21.00 -19.93 -4.85
CA THR A 366 -20.17 -21.09 -5.20
C THR A 366 -19.03 -20.68 -6.13
N ILE A 367 -17.99 -21.51 -6.20
CA ILE A 367 -16.93 -21.40 -7.19
C ILE A 367 -17.52 -21.51 -8.61
N ARG A 368 -17.18 -20.54 -9.47
CA ARG A 368 -17.70 -20.44 -10.85
C ARG A 368 -17.01 -21.42 -11.79
N THR A 369 -17.73 -21.95 -12.78
CA THR A 369 -17.12 -22.66 -13.92
C THR A 369 -16.06 -21.78 -14.59
N PRO A 370 -14.90 -22.32 -15.00
CA PRO A 370 -14.54 -23.75 -15.06
C PRO A 370 -13.99 -24.35 -13.76
N GLY A 371 -13.78 -23.55 -12.70
CA GLY A 371 -12.92 -23.95 -11.60
C GLY A 371 -11.44 -23.87 -12.00
N GLY A 372 -10.56 -24.18 -11.06
CA GLY A 372 -9.11 -24.19 -11.29
C GLY A 372 -8.33 -23.33 -10.31
N LYS A 373 -7.07 -23.07 -10.65
CA LYS A 373 -6.15 -22.23 -9.88
C LYS A 373 -6.32 -20.76 -10.25
N ILE A 374 -6.04 -19.84 -9.31
CA ILE A 374 -6.11 -18.38 -9.58
C ILE A 374 -5.13 -18.00 -10.70
N TYR A 375 -3.89 -18.49 -10.63
CA TYR A 375 -2.97 -18.39 -11.76
C TYR A 375 -3.34 -19.48 -12.78
N ALA A 376 -4.07 -19.07 -13.80
CA ALA A 376 -5.05 -19.90 -14.47
C ALA A 376 -4.49 -20.75 -15.62
N GLY A 377 -3.23 -21.19 -15.53
CA GLY A 377 -2.56 -22.00 -16.55
C GLY A 377 -3.51 -22.99 -17.24
N THR A 378 -3.90 -22.66 -18.47
CA THR A 378 -4.75 -23.41 -19.42
C THR A 378 -6.26 -23.55 -19.17
N THR A 379 -6.85 -23.16 -18.03
CA THR A 379 -8.27 -23.50 -17.75
C THR A 379 -9.30 -22.42 -18.11
N THR A 380 -8.97 -21.14 -17.99
CA THR A 380 -9.93 -20.02 -18.27
C THR A 380 -9.75 -19.42 -19.64
N ASN A 381 -8.50 -19.23 -20.07
CA ASN A 381 -8.13 -18.80 -21.40
C ASN A 381 -6.84 -19.53 -21.80
N PRO A 382 -6.94 -20.67 -22.49
CA PRO A 382 -5.77 -21.51 -22.80
C PRO A 382 -4.73 -20.79 -23.64
N ASP A 383 -5.11 -19.74 -24.36
CA ASP A 383 -4.22 -18.94 -25.20
C ASP A 383 -3.54 -17.78 -24.45
N ASP A 384 -4.01 -17.44 -23.24
CA ASP A 384 -3.41 -16.41 -22.39
C ASP A 384 -2.81 -17.03 -21.12
N THR A 385 -1.52 -17.35 -21.19
CA THR A 385 -0.77 -17.88 -20.05
C THR A 385 -0.68 -16.89 -18.88
N SER A 386 -0.98 -15.60 -19.08
CA SER A 386 -0.99 -14.56 -18.05
C SER A 386 -2.37 -14.31 -17.44
N ASP A 387 -3.33 -15.20 -17.70
CA ASP A 387 -4.70 -15.03 -17.24
C ASP A 387 -4.88 -15.30 -15.75
N ILE A 388 -5.82 -14.57 -15.15
CA ILE A 388 -6.18 -14.68 -13.74
C ILE A 388 -7.60 -15.20 -13.66
N TYR A 389 -7.76 -16.35 -13.02
CA TYR A 389 -9.06 -16.90 -12.68
C TYR A 389 -9.55 -16.29 -11.38
N TYR A 390 -10.77 -15.76 -11.42
CA TYR A 390 -11.46 -15.19 -10.27
C TYR A 390 -12.55 -16.16 -9.80
N PRO A 391 -12.31 -16.97 -8.73
CA PRO A 391 -13.18 -18.09 -8.40
C PRO A 391 -14.64 -17.70 -8.11
N MET A 392 -14.87 -16.47 -7.65
CA MET A 392 -16.20 -15.91 -7.38
C MET A 392 -16.51 -14.65 -8.21
N GLY A 393 -15.77 -14.45 -9.30
CA GLY A 393 -15.80 -13.23 -10.11
C GLY A 393 -15.01 -12.08 -9.50
N ASN A 394 -15.00 -10.95 -10.20
CA ASN A 394 -14.34 -9.73 -9.78
C ASN A 394 -15.23 -8.52 -10.05
N ASP A 395 -15.22 -7.53 -9.18
CA ASP A 395 -15.99 -6.29 -9.33
C ASP A 395 -15.15 -5.10 -9.81
N TRP A 396 -13.84 -5.27 -9.94
CA TRP A 396 -12.92 -4.27 -10.49
C TRP A 396 -12.72 -4.34 -12.01
N GLY A 397 -13.16 -5.42 -12.66
CA GLY A 397 -12.75 -5.78 -14.02
C GLY A 397 -11.73 -6.92 -14.01
N THR A 398 -11.40 -7.48 -15.17
CA THR A 398 -10.49 -8.65 -15.25
C THR A 398 -9.24 -8.35 -16.07
N GLY A 399 -8.99 -7.07 -16.35
CA GLY A 399 -7.95 -6.56 -17.23
C GLY A 399 -6.63 -6.27 -16.52
N HIS A 400 -6.62 -5.87 -15.26
CA HIS A 400 -5.40 -5.50 -14.54
C HIS A 400 -4.54 -6.71 -14.16
N ARG A 401 -3.21 -6.56 -14.33
CA ARG A 401 -2.21 -7.58 -13.99
C ARG A 401 -1.11 -7.09 -13.04
N MET A 402 -1.03 -5.79 -12.77
CA MET A 402 0.17 -5.21 -12.16
C MET A 402 0.36 -5.57 -10.67
N ASN A 403 -0.71 -5.82 -9.92
CA ASN A 403 -0.64 -6.36 -8.56
C ASN A 403 -0.07 -7.78 -8.54
N TYR A 404 -0.57 -8.66 -9.41
CA TYR A 404 -0.04 -10.02 -9.55
C TYR A 404 1.43 -10.00 -9.96
N ALA A 405 1.77 -9.20 -10.97
CA ALA A 405 3.16 -9.00 -11.38
C ALA A 405 4.05 -8.50 -10.24
N THR A 406 3.54 -7.62 -9.37
CA THR A 406 4.28 -7.13 -8.19
C THR A 406 4.44 -8.22 -7.14
N MET A 407 3.38 -9.01 -6.90
CA MET A 407 3.44 -10.15 -5.99
C MET A 407 4.47 -11.19 -6.45
N ASP A 408 4.55 -11.44 -7.76
CA ASP A 408 5.52 -12.37 -8.34
C ASP A 408 6.96 -11.84 -8.23
N VAL A 409 7.16 -10.53 -8.47
CA VAL A 409 8.45 -9.88 -8.29
C VAL A 409 8.88 -9.91 -6.83
N PHE A 410 7.97 -9.70 -5.88
CA PHE A 410 8.26 -9.84 -4.46
C PHE A 410 8.63 -11.28 -4.10
N ALA A 411 7.87 -12.25 -4.62
CA ALA A 411 8.14 -13.67 -4.40
C ALA A 411 9.55 -14.06 -4.90
N ASP A 412 9.93 -13.63 -6.11
CA ASP A 412 11.28 -13.87 -6.63
C ASP A 412 12.38 -13.11 -5.86
N SER A 413 12.16 -11.81 -5.60
CA SER A 413 13.20 -10.95 -5.02
C SER A 413 13.48 -11.32 -3.56
N PHE A 414 12.43 -11.65 -2.80
CA PHE A 414 12.52 -11.94 -1.38
C PHE A 414 12.54 -13.43 -1.04
N LYS A 415 12.48 -14.29 -2.06
CA LYS A 415 12.42 -15.76 -1.92
C LYS A 415 11.23 -16.18 -1.04
N GLU A 416 10.06 -15.71 -1.45
CA GLU A 416 8.75 -16.01 -0.85
C GLU A 416 7.88 -16.86 -1.80
N ASP A 417 8.50 -17.79 -2.51
CA ASP A 417 7.86 -18.76 -3.40
C ASP A 417 8.25 -20.22 -3.09
N ASP A 418 8.71 -20.50 -1.86
CA ASP A 418 9.20 -21.83 -1.47
C ASP A 418 8.10 -22.89 -1.49
N LEU A 419 6.87 -22.49 -1.15
CA LEU A 419 5.71 -23.37 -1.11
C LEU A 419 4.99 -23.49 -2.46
N ALA A 420 5.30 -22.63 -3.43
CA ALA A 420 4.65 -22.61 -4.73
C ALA A 420 5.34 -23.58 -5.71
N SER A 421 4.54 -24.30 -6.49
CA SER A 421 5.01 -25.25 -7.51
C SER A 421 5.70 -24.57 -8.70
N VAL A 422 5.29 -23.32 -9.00
CA VAL A 422 5.88 -22.48 -10.03
C VAL A 422 6.43 -21.23 -9.37
N LYS A 423 7.70 -20.92 -9.67
CA LYS A 423 8.46 -19.85 -9.03
C LYS A 423 8.01 -18.46 -9.48
N GLY A 424 8.21 -17.48 -8.60
CA GLY A 424 7.83 -16.09 -8.83
C GLY A 424 8.46 -15.51 -10.10
N ALA A 425 9.70 -15.87 -10.41
CA ALA A 425 10.37 -15.41 -11.63
C ALA A 425 9.62 -15.80 -12.91
N THR A 426 9.01 -16.99 -12.93
CA THR A 426 8.23 -17.49 -14.08
C THR A 426 6.95 -16.67 -14.26
N TRP A 427 6.17 -16.50 -13.19
CA TRP A 427 4.92 -15.71 -13.23
C TRP A 427 5.18 -14.22 -13.47
N ALA A 428 6.21 -13.64 -12.83
CA ALA A 428 6.62 -12.26 -13.05
C ALA A 428 6.89 -12.00 -14.54
N THR A 429 7.58 -12.92 -15.21
CA THR A 429 7.85 -12.80 -16.65
C THR A 429 6.56 -12.73 -17.47
N GLN A 430 5.56 -13.55 -17.14
CA GLN A 430 4.28 -13.61 -17.86
C GLN A 430 3.41 -12.38 -17.57
N HIS A 431 3.15 -12.08 -16.29
CA HIS A 431 2.28 -10.97 -15.90
C HIS A 431 2.89 -9.60 -16.27
N LEU A 432 4.20 -9.39 -16.10
CA LEU A 432 4.85 -8.14 -16.57
C LEU A 432 4.78 -8.01 -18.09
N THR A 433 4.92 -9.10 -18.84
CA THR A 433 4.79 -9.06 -20.31
C THR A 433 3.38 -8.62 -20.71
N LYS A 434 2.35 -9.11 -20.02
CA LYS A 434 0.97 -8.69 -20.24
C LYS A 434 0.77 -7.20 -19.97
N VAL A 435 1.25 -6.69 -18.82
CA VAL A 435 1.15 -5.26 -18.48
C VAL A 435 1.85 -4.40 -19.54
N GLN A 436 3.06 -4.77 -19.95
CA GLN A 436 3.77 -4.01 -20.99
C GLN A 436 3.00 -4.00 -22.31
N LYS A 437 2.49 -5.16 -22.77
CA LYS A 437 1.65 -5.23 -23.99
C LYS A 437 0.40 -4.38 -23.86
N GLN A 438 -0.19 -4.25 -22.67
CA GLN A 438 -1.33 -3.38 -22.45
C GLN A 438 -0.99 -1.90 -22.67
N GLN A 439 0.16 -1.45 -22.16
CA GLN A 439 0.67 -0.09 -22.38
C GLN A 439 1.10 0.17 -23.84
N GLU A 440 1.45 -0.87 -24.60
CA GLU A 440 1.83 -0.74 -26.01
C GLU A 440 0.66 -0.38 -26.94
N ARG A 441 -0.59 -0.56 -26.47
CA ARG A 441 -1.82 -0.28 -27.25
C ARG A 441 -2.16 1.20 -27.36
N SER A 442 -1.55 2.05 -26.53
CA SER A 442 -1.81 3.50 -26.48
C SER A 442 -0.56 4.30 -26.82
N THR A 443 -0.74 5.47 -27.45
CA THR A 443 0.37 6.35 -27.84
C THR A 443 1.03 7.02 -26.64
N ASP A 444 0.25 7.31 -25.60
CA ASP A 444 0.73 7.90 -24.34
C ASP A 444 1.11 6.85 -23.28
N ARG A 445 1.03 5.56 -23.64
CA ARG A 445 1.42 4.41 -22.81
C ARG A 445 0.58 4.19 -21.55
N ARG A 446 -0.63 4.75 -21.47
CA ARG A 446 -1.62 4.31 -20.48
C ARG A 446 -1.91 2.82 -20.63
N THR A 447 -2.08 2.13 -19.52
CA THR A 447 -2.27 0.69 -19.44
C THR A 447 -3.67 0.27 -19.90
N PHE A 448 -4.69 0.99 -19.45
CA PHE A 448 -6.10 0.64 -19.66
C PHE A 448 -6.75 1.50 -20.73
N ILE A 449 -7.41 0.85 -21.68
CA ILE A 449 -8.11 1.52 -22.79
C ILE A 449 -9.64 1.57 -22.57
N SER A 450 -10.14 0.78 -21.62
CA SER A 450 -11.56 0.69 -21.25
C SER A 450 -11.71 0.47 -19.75
N SER A 451 -12.75 1.05 -19.15
CA SER A 451 -13.11 0.82 -17.75
C SER A 451 -13.54 -0.63 -17.47
N SER A 452 -13.88 -1.41 -18.49
CA SER A 452 -14.13 -2.86 -18.34
C SER A 452 -12.86 -3.65 -17.99
N GLU A 453 -11.68 -3.10 -18.31
CA GLU A 453 -10.40 -3.73 -17.98
C GLU A 453 -10.07 -3.49 -16.50
N PHE A 454 -10.20 -2.25 -16.03
CA PHE A 454 -10.09 -1.90 -14.63
C PHE A 454 -10.91 -0.63 -14.36
N ASN A 455 -11.96 -0.73 -13.55
CA ASN A 455 -12.92 0.36 -13.31
C ASN A 455 -12.56 1.26 -12.11
N TYR A 456 -11.40 1.04 -11.49
CA TYR A 456 -10.93 1.89 -10.39
C TYR A 456 -10.56 3.28 -10.90
N ASN A 457 -11.07 4.33 -10.24
CA ASN A 457 -10.87 5.73 -10.65
C ASN A 457 -9.39 6.17 -10.70
N GLY A 458 -8.49 5.47 -10.01
CA GLY A 458 -7.05 5.71 -10.03
C GLY A 458 -6.25 4.58 -10.69
N ALA A 459 -6.80 3.93 -11.72
CA ALA A 459 -6.23 2.72 -12.33
C ALA A 459 -4.78 2.89 -12.82
N GLU A 460 -4.43 4.01 -13.45
CA GLU A 460 -3.07 4.25 -13.95
C GLU A 460 -2.10 4.58 -12.81
N GLU A 461 -2.55 5.37 -11.84
CA GLU A 461 -1.77 5.65 -10.63
C GLU A 461 -1.56 4.38 -9.78
N TRP A 462 -2.52 3.45 -9.86
CA TRP A 462 -2.42 2.12 -9.27
C TRP A 462 -1.31 1.29 -9.94
N VAL A 463 -1.20 1.30 -11.27
CA VAL A 463 -0.06 0.68 -11.98
C VAL A 463 1.25 1.36 -11.57
N SER A 464 1.23 2.68 -11.39
CA SER A 464 2.41 3.48 -11.07
C SER A 464 3.07 3.07 -9.75
N HIS A 465 2.31 2.97 -8.65
CA HIS A 465 2.92 2.59 -7.36
C HIS A 465 3.35 1.12 -7.34
N HIS A 466 2.62 0.23 -8.01
CA HIS A 466 3.01 -1.17 -8.13
C HIS A 466 4.33 -1.33 -8.89
N ALA A 467 4.50 -0.62 -10.01
CA ALA A 467 5.74 -0.63 -10.77
C ALA A 467 6.91 -0.07 -9.95
N ALA A 468 6.67 0.95 -9.11
CA ALA A 468 7.67 1.44 -8.17
C ALA A 468 8.03 0.42 -7.09
N TRP A 469 7.04 -0.23 -6.46
CA TRP A 469 7.28 -1.30 -5.49
C TRP A 469 8.09 -2.44 -6.09
N ALA A 470 7.66 -2.96 -7.25
CA ALA A 470 8.36 -4.02 -7.96
C ALA A 470 9.82 -3.62 -8.27
N TYR A 471 10.06 -2.40 -8.77
CA TYR A 471 11.41 -1.94 -9.08
C TYR A 471 12.28 -1.78 -7.83
N LEU A 472 11.72 -1.22 -6.76
CA LEU A 472 12.41 -1.09 -5.47
C LEU A 472 12.77 -2.45 -4.89
N ALA A 473 11.90 -3.47 -5.00
CA ALA A 473 12.21 -4.83 -4.55
C ALA A 473 13.45 -5.39 -5.25
N ARG A 474 13.58 -5.19 -6.57
CA ARG A 474 14.78 -5.58 -7.33
C ARG A 474 16.03 -4.86 -6.82
N VAL A 475 15.94 -3.54 -6.64
CA VAL A 475 17.06 -2.70 -6.21
C VAL A 475 17.53 -3.06 -4.80
N VAL A 476 16.63 -3.13 -3.81
CA VAL A 476 17.04 -3.42 -2.43
C VAL A 476 17.60 -4.83 -2.26
N THR A 477 17.10 -5.79 -3.06
CA THR A 477 17.62 -7.16 -3.08
C THR A 477 19.01 -7.22 -3.69
N ALA A 478 19.20 -6.66 -4.89
CA ALA A 478 20.52 -6.63 -5.54
C ALA A 478 21.57 -5.84 -4.74
N SER A 479 21.12 -4.88 -3.93
CA SER A 479 21.97 -4.12 -3.02
C SER A 479 22.32 -4.87 -1.73
N GLY A 480 21.81 -6.09 -1.53
CA GLY A 480 21.98 -6.86 -0.28
C GLY A 480 21.36 -6.18 0.94
N ARG A 481 20.35 -5.32 0.75
CA ARG A 481 19.70 -4.54 1.82
C ARG A 481 18.47 -5.20 2.40
N TYR A 482 17.84 -6.14 1.69
CA TYR A 482 16.80 -6.97 2.27
C TYR A 482 17.43 -8.03 3.17
N LYS A 483 17.31 -7.84 4.48
CA LYS A 483 17.80 -8.76 5.51
C LYS A 483 16.68 -9.01 6.51
N ILE A 484 16.51 -10.26 6.91
CA ILE A 484 15.49 -10.65 7.88
C ILE A 484 16.10 -10.70 9.28
N THR A 485 15.36 -10.22 10.28
CA THR A 485 15.72 -10.33 11.68
C THR A 485 14.60 -10.94 12.52
N SER A 486 14.99 -11.71 13.55
CA SER A 486 14.12 -12.22 14.61
C SER A 486 14.15 -11.37 15.86
N ALA A 487 14.87 -10.24 15.85
CA ALA A 487 15.00 -9.33 16.99
C ALA A 487 13.63 -8.90 17.54
N SER A 488 13.55 -8.76 18.86
CA SER A 488 12.39 -8.22 19.55
C SER A 488 12.46 -6.70 19.58
N TYR A 489 11.30 -6.04 19.63
CA TYR A 489 11.18 -4.58 19.64
C TYR A 489 10.45 -4.06 20.88
#